data_AF-A0A291TFP5-F1
#
_entry.id   AF-A0A291TFP5-F1
#
_cell.length_a   1.000
_cell.length_b   1.000
_cell.length_c   1.000
_cell.angle_alpha   90.00
_cell.angle_beta   90.00
_cell.angle_gamma   90.00
#
_symmetry.space_group_name_H-M   'P 1'
#
loop_
_entity.id
_entity.type
_entity.pdbx_description
1 polymer ?
#
loop_
_entity_poly.entity_id
_entity_poly.type
_entity_poly.pdbx_seq_one_letter_code
_entity_poly.pdbx_strand_id
1 'polypeptide(L)'
;MTGYRERVAPDDGRNENRWVAIFTIALLLCGVVGIWLRQEPATPVVQTLQLTPSARQQLTELTIAFDEARFMASDGRWPALAAMAQAQIPPFHEGGWQELANGCWLGPLPGHADGRWLLSLPANAIFMAGEGVSGTPDCTTPIHWISMTP
;
A
#
# COMPACT_ATOMS: atom_id res chain seq x y z
N MET A 1 4.71 30.96 -82.45
CA MET A 1 4.27 29.76 -81.70
C MET A 1 4.93 29.77 -80.34
N THR A 2 4.21 30.21 -79.31
CA THR A 2 4.70 30.28 -77.93
C THR A 2 4.42 28.94 -77.25
N GLY A 3 5.46 28.14 -77.05
CA GLY A 3 5.36 26.85 -76.35
C GLY A 3 5.23 27.08 -74.84
N TYR A 4 4.17 26.55 -74.25
CA TYR A 4 3.99 26.53 -72.80
C TYR A 4 4.91 25.45 -72.20
N ARG A 5 5.70 25.81 -71.19
CA ARG A 5 6.51 24.87 -70.40
C ARG A 5 5.78 24.59 -69.09
N GLU A 6 5.26 23.38 -68.95
CA GLU A 6 4.70 22.88 -67.70
C GLU A 6 5.82 22.24 -66.86
N ARG A 7 5.92 22.63 -65.58
CA ARG A 7 6.84 21.96 -64.65
C ARG A 7 6.13 20.74 -64.08
N VAL A 8 6.48 19.56 -64.59
CA VAL A 8 6.10 18.28 -63.99
C VAL A 8 7.04 18.02 -62.81
N ALA A 9 6.46 17.85 -61.61
CA ALA A 9 7.25 17.45 -60.45
C ALA A 9 7.77 16.02 -60.66
N PRO A 10 9.06 15.74 -60.37
CA PRO A 10 9.59 14.39 -60.49
C PRO A 10 8.85 13.46 -59.53
N ASP A 11 8.34 12.34 -60.06
CA ASP A 11 7.69 11.28 -59.30
C ASP A 11 8.79 10.42 -58.63
N ASP A 12 9.41 10.98 -57.59
CA ASP A 12 10.58 10.40 -56.91
C ASP A 12 10.20 9.63 -55.61
N GLY A 13 8.92 9.29 -55.41
CA GLY A 13 8.43 8.55 -54.23
C GLY A 13 8.60 9.29 -52.90
N ARG A 14 9.20 10.48 -52.90
CA ARG A 14 9.54 11.26 -51.70
C ARG A 14 8.29 11.79 -50.98
N ASN A 15 7.25 12.08 -51.74
CA ASN A 15 5.95 12.47 -51.19
C ASN A 15 5.23 11.28 -50.56
N GLU A 16 5.34 10.08 -51.16
CA GLU A 16 4.76 8.85 -50.63
C GLU A 16 5.40 8.48 -49.28
N ASN A 17 6.72 8.58 -49.19
CA ASN A 17 7.47 8.32 -47.95
C ASN A 17 7.13 9.33 -46.83
N ARG A 18 6.79 10.57 -47.19
CA ARG A 18 6.32 11.59 -46.23
C ARG A 18 4.94 11.26 -45.65
N TRP A 19 4.01 10.80 -46.49
CA TRP A 19 2.68 10.39 -46.03
C TRP A 19 2.75 9.19 -45.09
N VAL A 20 3.59 8.21 -45.42
CA VAL A 20 3.84 7.04 -44.56
C VAL A 20 4.44 7.46 -43.21
N ALA A 21 5.40 8.38 -43.21
CA ALA A 21 6.00 8.89 -41.97
C ALA A 21 4.97 9.62 -41.09
N ILE A 22 4.15 10.50 -41.68
CA ILE A 22 3.10 11.23 -40.96
C ILE A 22 2.09 10.26 -40.35
N PHE A 23 1.64 9.27 -41.12
CA PHE A 23 0.67 8.28 -40.65
C PHE A 23 1.23 7.43 -39.51
N THR A 24 2.50 7.04 -39.61
CA THR A 24 3.19 6.28 -38.55
C THR A 24 3.29 7.11 -37.26
N ILE A 25 3.68 8.38 -37.35
CA ILE A 25 3.75 9.28 -36.21
C ILE A 25 2.36 9.45 -35.55
N ALA A 26 1.31 9.60 -36.35
CA ALA A 26 -0.05 9.72 -35.84
C ALA A 26 -0.49 8.46 -35.07
N LEU A 27 -0.21 7.27 -35.60
CA LEU A 27 -0.48 6.00 -34.92
C LEU A 27 0.28 5.88 -33.59
N LEU A 28 1.57 6.23 -33.57
CA LEU A 28 2.38 6.21 -32.36
C LEU A 28 1.84 7.18 -31.30
N LEU A 29 1.46 8.40 -31.70
CA LEU A 29 0.87 9.38 -30.79
C LEU A 29 -0.46 8.89 -30.20
N CYS A 30 -1.34 8.31 -31.02
CA CYS A 30 -2.56 7.68 -30.55
C CYS A 30 -2.29 6.56 -29.55
N GLY A 31 -1.23 5.76 -29.76
CA GLY A 31 -0.79 4.73 -28.82
C GLY A 31 -0.33 5.31 -27.48
N VAL A 32 0.51 6.35 -27.50
CA VAL A 32 0.98 7.04 -26.29
C VAL A 32 -0.18 7.64 -25.51
N VAL A 33 -1.10 8.33 -26.19
CA VAL A 33 -2.30 8.91 -25.57
C VAL A 33 -3.19 7.81 -24.99
N GLY A 34 -3.37 6.69 -25.71
CA GLY A 34 -4.14 5.55 -25.23
C GLY A 34 -3.56 4.92 -23.97
N ILE A 35 -2.23 4.78 -23.90
CA ILE A 35 -1.52 4.30 -22.71
C ILE A 35 -1.65 5.30 -21.56
N TRP A 36 -1.48 6.59 -21.85
CA TRP A 36 -1.59 7.66 -20.85
C TRP A 36 -2.99 7.73 -20.23
N LEU A 37 -4.04 7.62 -21.06
CA LEU A 37 -5.44 7.59 -20.60
C LEU A 37 -5.79 6.30 -19.85
N ARG A 38 -5.08 5.20 -20.11
CA ARG A 38 -5.24 3.89 -19.43
C ARG A 38 -4.20 3.64 -18.36
N GLN A 39 -3.56 4.68 -17.83
CA GLN A 39 -2.85 4.52 -16.57
C GLN A 39 -3.89 4.23 -15.49
N GLU A 40 -4.15 2.93 -15.27
CA GLU A 40 -4.82 2.49 -14.06
C GLU A 40 -4.01 3.08 -12.90
N PRO A 41 -4.64 3.80 -11.95
CA PRO A 41 -3.93 4.23 -10.76
C PRO A 41 -3.27 2.99 -10.20
N ALA A 42 -1.94 3.02 -10.02
CA ALA A 42 -1.16 1.89 -9.56
C ALA A 42 -1.92 1.23 -8.42
N THR A 43 -2.62 0.14 -8.72
CA THR A 43 -3.34 -0.60 -7.72
C THR A 43 -2.23 -1.05 -6.80
N PRO A 44 -2.24 -0.65 -5.51
CA PRO A 44 -1.22 -1.12 -4.60
C PRO A 44 -1.24 -2.62 -4.77
N VAL A 45 -0.09 -3.19 -5.14
CA VAL A 45 0.05 -4.63 -5.31
C VAL A 45 -0.47 -5.18 -4.02
N VAL A 46 -1.68 -5.75 -4.04
CA VAL A 46 -2.20 -6.55 -2.95
C VAL A 46 -1.34 -7.79 -3.06
N GLN A 47 -0.11 -7.71 -2.56
CA GLN A 47 0.61 -8.87 -2.10
C GLN A 47 -0.38 -9.47 -1.13
N THR A 48 -1.08 -10.51 -1.58
CA THR A 48 -1.89 -11.33 -0.70
C THR A 48 -0.88 -11.90 0.27
N LEU A 49 -0.66 -11.17 1.37
CA LEU A 49 0.30 -11.50 2.39
C LEU A 49 -0.16 -12.85 2.92
N GLN A 50 0.50 -13.91 2.44
CA GLN A 50 0.15 -15.27 2.85
C GLN A 50 0.69 -15.44 4.26
N LEU A 51 -0.14 -15.05 5.22
CA LEU A 51 0.14 -15.23 6.63
C LEU A 51 0.32 -16.72 6.91
N THR A 52 1.38 -17.04 7.66
CA THR A 52 1.54 -18.35 8.29
C THR A 52 0.33 -18.63 9.20
N PRO A 53 0.02 -19.90 9.50
CA PRO A 53 -1.05 -20.22 10.44
C PRO A 53 -0.91 -19.51 11.80
N SER A 54 0.31 -19.41 12.32
CA SER A 54 0.64 -18.66 13.54
C SER A 54 0.33 -17.17 13.42
N ALA A 55 0.74 -16.52 12.32
CA ALA A 55 0.45 -15.10 12.09
C ALA A 55 -1.05 -14.82 11.92
N ARG A 56 -1.83 -15.76 11.36
CA ARG A 56 -3.30 -15.64 11.29
C ARG A 56 -3.95 -15.77 12.66
N GLN A 57 -3.46 -16.69 13.48
CA GLN A 57 -3.93 -16.83 14.85
C GLN A 57 -3.66 -15.53 15.62
N GLN A 58 -2.44 -14.99 15.52
CA GLN A 58 -2.08 -13.75 16.18
C GLN A 58 -2.90 -12.55 15.67
N LEU A 59 -3.18 -12.46 14.37
CA LEU A 59 -4.10 -11.45 13.84
C LEU A 59 -5.50 -11.58 14.47
N THR A 60 -6.01 -12.80 14.60
CA THR A 60 -7.31 -13.04 15.23
C THR A 60 -7.33 -12.58 16.68
N GLU A 61 -6.28 -12.91 17.44
CA GLU A 61 -6.11 -12.45 18.82
C GLU A 61 -6.03 -10.93 18.89
N LEU A 62 -5.31 -10.28 17.96
CA LEU A 62 -5.22 -8.83 17.90
C LEU A 62 -6.55 -8.16 17.55
N THR A 63 -7.35 -8.75 16.68
CA THR A 63 -8.71 -8.28 16.39
C THR A 63 -9.59 -8.35 17.64
N ILE A 64 -9.53 -9.45 18.39
CA ILE A 64 -10.25 -9.58 19.66
C ILE A 64 -9.76 -8.51 20.65
N ALA A 65 -8.44 -8.37 20.79
CA ALA A 65 -7.84 -7.39 21.69
C ALA A 65 -8.22 -5.94 21.33
N PHE A 66 -8.37 -5.67 20.04
CA PHE A 66 -8.82 -4.38 19.52
C PHE A 66 -10.24 -4.07 19.98
N ASP A 67 -11.15 -5.04 19.87
CA ASP A 67 -12.54 -4.89 20.31
C ASP A 67 -12.66 -4.76 21.84
N GLU A 68 -11.89 -5.57 22.59
CA GLU A 68 -11.84 -5.48 24.05
C GLU A 68 -11.28 -4.14 24.52
N ALA A 69 -10.22 -3.64 23.88
CA ALA A 69 -9.67 -2.33 24.20
C ALA A 69 -10.68 -1.21 23.93
N ARG A 70 -11.52 -1.37 22.90
CA ARG A 70 -12.60 -0.45 22.58
C ARG A 70 -13.70 -0.49 23.63
N PHE A 71 -14.02 -1.67 24.16
CA PHE A 71 -14.98 -1.83 25.25
C PHE A 71 -14.47 -1.25 26.57
N MET A 72 -13.17 -1.42 26.87
CA MET A 72 -12.52 -0.88 28.07
C MET A 72 -12.28 0.64 28.02
N ALA A 73 -12.45 1.27 26.86
CA ALA A 73 -12.23 2.70 26.70
C ALA A 73 -13.18 3.49 27.61
N SER A 74 -12.62 4.42 28.39
CA SER A 74 -13.38 5.29 29.30
C SER A 74 -12.97 6.74 29.10
N ASP A 75 -13.95 7.65 29.17
CA ASP A 75 -13.73 9.11 29.08
C ASP A 75 -12.87 9.54 27.88
N GLY A 76 -13.02 8.85 26.74
CA GLY A 76 -12.27 9.13 25.51
C GLY A 76 -10.79 8.73 25.54
N ARG A 77 -10.37 7.92 26.53
CA ARG A 77 -9.01 7.38 26.63
C ARG A 77 -9.01 5.88 26.43
N TRP A 78 -8.02 5.40 25.70
CA TRP A 78 -7.77 3.97 25.53
C TRP A 78 -7.13 3.39 26.79
N PRO A 79 -7.39 2.11 27.12
CA PRO A 79 -6.71 1.44 28.23
C PRO A 79 -5.20 1.48 28.03
N ALA A 80 -4.43 1.53 29.12
CA ALA A 80 -2.98 1.36 29.05
C ALA A 80 -2.63 -0.12 28.83
N LEU A 81 -1.42 -0.41 28.33
CA LEU A 81 -0.94 -1.80 28.13
C LEU A 81 -1.05 -2.63 29.42
N ALA A 82 -0.74 -2.02 30.58
CA ALA A 82 -0.82 -2.69 31.87
C ALA A 82 -2.26 -3.13 32.22
N ALA A 83 -3.27 -2.33 31.84
CA ALA A 83 -4.67 -2.68 32.07
C ALA A 83 -5.11 -3.84 31.16
N MET A 84 -4.67 -3.84 29.89
CA MET A 84 -4.91 -4.95 28.96
C MET A 84 -4.30 -6.26 29.46
N ALA A 85 -3.07 -6.20 29.96
CA ALA A 85 -2.39 -7.36 30.54
C ALA A 85 -3.07 -7.85 31.83
N GLN A 86 -3.50 -6.94 32.71
CA GLN A 86 -4.24 -7.29 33.94
C GLN A 86 -5.60 -7.93 33.65
N ALA A 87 -6.28 -7.49 32.59
CA ALA A 87 -7.53 -8.08 32.11
C ALA A 87 -7.33 -9.44 31.40
N GLN A 88 -6.09 -9.95 31.32
CA GLN A 88 -5.74 -11.21 30.68
C GLN A 88 -6.10 -11.26 29.18
N ILE A 89 -6.10 -10.11 28.51
CA ILE A 89 -6.43 -10.03 27.07
C ILE A 89 -5.23 -10.52 26.25
N PRO A 90 -5.36 -11.58 25.42
CA PRO A 90 -4.34 -11.97 24.46
C PRO A 90 -4.19 -10.92 23.34
N PRO A 91 -2.99 -10.74 22.75
CA PRO A 91 -1.70 -11.31 23.13
C PRO A 91 -0.96 -10.50 24.22
N PHE A 92 -1.59 -9.48 24.81
CA PHE A 92 -0.92 -8.55 25.73
C PHE A 92 -0.49 -9.17 27.05
N HIS A 93 -1.22 -10.16 27.55
CA HIS A 93 -0.90 -10.85 28.81
C HIS A 93 0.35 -11.74 28.72
N GLU A 94 0.75 -12.15 27.51
CA GLU A 94 1.94 -13.00 27.27
C GLU A 94 3.25 -12.19 27.31
N GLY A 95 3.16 -10.86 27.27
CA GLY A 95 4.30 -9.96 27.24
C GLY A 95 4.88 -9.77 25.83
N GLY A 96 6.00 -9.07 25.72
CA GLY A 96 6.62 -8.76 24.43
C GLY A 96 5.96 -7.60 23.66
N TRP A 97 5.06 -6.85 24.32
CA TRP A 97 4.41 -5.67 23.78
C TRP A 97 4.94 -4.39 24.44
N GLN A 98 4.97 -3.31 23.67
CA GLN A 98 5.36 -1.98 24.11
C GLN A 98 4.26 -0.98 23.76
N GLU A 99 3.88 -0.14 24.71
CA GLU A 99 3.01 1.01 24.45
C GLU A 99 3.85 2.15 23.88
N LEU A 100 3.50 2.62 22.68
CA LEU A 100 4.16 3.75 22.03
C LEU A 100 3.45 5.07 22.32
N ALA A 101 2.12 5.02 22.35
CA ALA A 101 1.22 6.13 22.66
C ALA A 101 -0.11 5.56 23.18
N ASN A 102 -1.00 6.42 23.70
CA ASN A 102 -2.30 5.97 24.19
C ASN A 102 -3.10 5.25 23.07
N GLY A 103 -3.42 3.97 23.30
CA GLY A 103 -4.11 3.13 22.32
C GLY A 103 -3.26 2.68 21.14
N CYS A 104 -1.93 2.74 21.26
CA CYS A 104 -1.00 2.30 20.24
C CYS A 104 0.08 1.39 20.82
N TRP A 105 0.13 0.15 20.34
CA TRP A 105 1.02 -0.87 20.86
C TRP A 105 1.79 -1.58 19.75
N LEU A 106 3.06 -1.87 20.04
CA LEU A 106 4.01 -2.52 19.15
C LEU A 106 4.49 -3.83 19.78
N GLY A 107 4.48 -4.91 19.01
CA GLY A 107 4.99 -6.21 19.45
C GLY A 107 4.82 -7.27 18.36
N PRO A 108 5.32 -8.50 18.53
CA PRO A 108 6.27 -8.89 19.54
C PRO A 108 7.67 -8.29 19.31
N LEU A 109 8.46 -8.24 20.38
CA LEU A 109 9.87 -7.83 20.40
C LEU A 109 10.77 -8.71 19.48
N PRO A 110 11.97 -8.24 19.09
CA PRO A 110 12.89 -8.96 18.22
C PRO A 110 13.16 -10.39 18.73
N GLY A 111 13.02 -11.39 17.85
CA GLY A 111 13.26 -12.81 18.17
C GLY A 111 12.03 -13.73 18.05
N HIS A 112 10.84 -13.18 17.79
CA HIS A 112 9.66 -13.98 17.46
C HIS A 112 9.53 -14.17 15.94
N ALA A 113 9.22 -15.39 15.51
CA ALA A 113 9.23 -15.80 14.10
C ALA A 113 8.06 -15.22 13.28
N ASP A 114 7.02 -14.71 13.94
CA ASP A 114 5.72 -14.41 13.33
C ASP A 114 5.54 -12.94 12.88
N GLY A 115 6.63 -12.17 12.85
CA GLY A 115 6.65 -10.77 12.38
C GLY A 115 6.35 -9.75 13.47
N ARG A 116 6.56 -8.45 13.17
CA ARG A 116 6.21 -7.33 14.05
C ARG A 116 4.82 -6.80 13.69
N TRP A 117 4.01 -6.55 14.71
CA TRP A 117 2.66 -6.02 14.65
C TRP A 117 2.57 -4.66 15.33
N LEU A 118 1.67 -3.83 14.81
CA LEU A 118 1.33 -2.53 15.37
C LEU A 118 -0.20 -2.47 15.47
N LEU A 119 -0.71 -2.39 16.69
CA LEU A 119 -2.12 -2.17 16.97
C LEU A 119 -2.34 -0.68 17.22
N SER A 120 -3.17 -0.01 16.40
CA SER A 120 -3.47 1.41 16.57
C SER A 120 -4.97 1.65 16.60
N LEU A 121 -5.49 1.94 17.79
CA LEU A 121 -6.88 2.37 17.99
C LEU A 121 -7.15 3.76 17.38
N PRO A 122 -6.24 4.76 17.47
CA PRO A 122 -6.44 6.05 16.81
C PRO A 122 -6.56 5.95 15.29
N ALA A 123 -5.76 5.09 14.64
CA ALA A 123 -5.85 4.84 13.19
C ALA A 123 -6.96 3.84 12.83
N ASN A 124 -7.65 3.30 13.83
CA ASN A 124 -8.64 2.24 13.73
C ASN A 124 -8.17 1.04 12.86
N ALA A 125 -6.93 0.59 13.07
CA ALA A 125 -6.30 -0.41 12.22
C ALA A 125 -5.25 -1.25 12.95
N ILE A 126 -5.07 -2.47 12.43
CA ILE A 126 -3.99 -3.38 12.76
C ILE A 126 -2.99 -3.36 11.61
N PHE A 127 -1.70 -3.31 11.89
CA PHE A 127 -0.66 -3.33 10.89
C PHE A 127 0.37 -4.42 11.15
N MET A 128 0.90 -5.00 10.07
CA MET A 128 2.07 -5.88 10.09
C MET A 128 3.26 -5.17 9.45
N ALA A 129 4.45 -5.38 10.01
CA ALA A 129 5.69 -4.88 9.42
C ALA A 129 5.95 -5.55 8.06
N GLY A 130 6.10 -4.74 7.02
CA GLY A 130 6.58 -5.20 5.72
C GLY A 130 8.10 -5.31 5.65
N GLU A 131 8.61 -5.69 4.49
CA GLU A 131 10.06 -5.70 4.23
C GLU A 131 10.65 -4.28 4.37
N GLY A 132 11.80 -4.18 5.04
CA GLY A 132 12.52 -2.91 5.22
C GLY A 132 12.02 -2.02 6.37
N VAL A 133 11.01 -2.44 7.14
CA VAL A 133 10.59 -1.73 8.35
C VAL A 133 11.73 -1.72 9.36
N SER A 134 12.19 -0.52 9.71
CA SER A 134 13.19 -0.28 10.75
C SER A 134 12.74 0.86 11.67
N GLY A 135 13.14 0.79 12.93
CA GLY A 135 12.79 1.80 13.94
C GLY A 135 11.39 1.66 14.56
N THR A 136 10.99 2.72 15.25
CA THR A 136 9.71 2.87 15.94
C THR A 136 8.70 3.52 15.00
N PRO A 137 7.55 2.88 14.71
CA PRO A 137 6.56 3.44 13.79
C PRO A 137 5.79 4.63 14.39
N ASP A 138 5.24 5.47 13.52
CA ASP A 138 4.16 6.38 13.87
C ASP A 138 2.84 5.62 13.99
N CYS A 139 2.08 5.91 15.05
CA CYS A 139 0.80 5.29 15.35
C CYS A 139 -0.34 5.74 14.43
N THR A 140 -0.20 6.88 13.74
CA THR A 140 -1.26 7.41 12.86
C THR A 140 -1.02 7.10 11.39
N THR A 141 0.22 7.23 10.93
CA THR A 141 0.59 7.01 9.52
C THR A 141 1.85 6.13 9.40
N PRO A 142 1.78 4.84 9.77
CA PRO A 142 2.94 3.97 9.73
C PRO A 142 3.37 3.67 8.28
N ILE A 143 4.42 4.34 7.81
CA ILE A 143 5.00 4.16 6.46
C ILE A 143 5.70 2.79 6.39
N HIS A 144 5.51 2.05 5.29
CA HIS A 144 6.05 0.69 5.06
C HIS A 144 5.41 -0.42 5.90
N TRP A 145 4.34 -0.10 6.62
CA TRP A 145 3.53 -1.10 7.30
C TRP A 145 2.34 -1.51 6.43
N ILE A 146 2.02 -2.79 6.46
CA ILE A 146 0.90 -3.37 5.72
C ILE A 146 -0.32 -3.30 6.63
N SER A 147 -1.38 -2.63 6.18
CA SER A 147 -2.64 -2.62 6.91
C SER A 147 -3.33 -3.97 6.77
N MET A 148 -3.71 -4.54 7.91
CA MET A 148 -4.32 -5.86 8.06
C MET A 148 -5.76 -5.70 8.54
N THR A 149 -6.45 -4.64 8.10
CA THR A 149 -7.80 -4.27 8.52
C THR A 149 -8.65 -5.51 8.83
N PRO A 150 -9.25 -5.58 10.03
CA PRO A 150 -10.05 -6.71 10.44
C PRO A 150 -11.25 -6.96 9.50
#